data_AF-A0A5C7WAW5-F1
#
_entry.id   AF-A0A5C7WAW5-F1
#
_cell.length_a   1.000
_cell.length_b   1.000
_cell.length_c   1.000
_cell.angle_alpha   90.00
_cell.angle_beta   90.00
_cell.angle_gamma   90.00
#
_symmetry.space_group_name_H-M   'P 1'
#
loop_
_entity.id
_entity.type
_entity.pdbx_description
1 polymer ?
#
loop_
_entity_poly.entity_id
_entity_poly.type
_entity_poly.pdbx_seq_one_letter_code
_entity_poly.pdbx_strand_id
1 'polypeptide(L)'
;MNYLAHLHLGGDSPAQLLGSLYGDFVKGPLAGRFPADLEAAIRLHRQIDAFTDRHPLVEQARARFPAERRRTSGILLDLFFDHCLARDWAD
;
A
#
# COMPACT_ATOMS: atom_id res chain seq x y z
N MET A 1 2.73 0.58 5.84
CA MET A 1 2.21 1.82 5.23
C MET A 1 3.24 2.33 4.27
N ASN A 2 2.88 2.27 2.99
CA ASN A 2 3.64 2.73 1.84
C ASN A 2 2.77 3.80 1.15
N TYR A 3 2.72 5.01 1.70
CA TYR A 3 1.76 6.02 1.22
C TYR A 3 2.07 6.46 -0.21
N LEU A 4 3.35 6.52 -0.57
CA LEU A 4 3.76 7.01 -1.87
C LEU A 4 3.33 6.04 -2.98
N ALA A 5 3.53 4.72 -2.84
CA ALA A 5 3.07 3.82 -3.90
C ALA A 5 1.55 3.75 -4.00
N HIS A 6 0.81 3.84 -2.89
CA HIS A 6 -0.66 3.89 -2.99
C HIS A 6 -1.14 5.15 -3.71
N LEU A 7 -0.56 6.31 -3.42
CA LEU A 7 -0.90 7.55 -4.14
C LEU A 7 -0.50 7.45 -5.63
N HIS A 8 0.70 6.95 -5.91
CA HIS A 8 1.22 6.83 -7.27
C HIS A 8 0.42 5.84 -8.13
N LEU A 9 -0.03 4.72 -7.55
CA LEU A 9 -0.82 3.69 -8.24
C LEU A 9 -2.34 3.96 -8.20
N GLY A 10 -2.77 4.92 -7.37
CA GLY A 10 -4.19 5.17 -7.06
C GLY A 10 -4.92 6.07 -8.06
N GLY A 11 -4.17 6.88 -8.82
CA GLY A 11 -4.69 7.86 -9.78
C GLY A 11 -4.85 9.27 -9.20
N ASP A 12 -5.12 10.25 -10.07
CA ASP A 12 -4.94 11.68 -9.76
C ASP A 12 -6.20 12.41 -9.27
N SER A 13 -7.38 11.80 -9.39
CA SER A 13 -8.60 12.48 -8.95
C SER A 13 -8.66 12.61 -7.42
N PRO A 14 -9.32 13.65 -6.86
CA PRO A 14 -9.39 13.83 -5.41
C PRO A 14 -9.95 12.63 -4.66
N ALA A 15 -10.93 11.91 -5.24
CA ALA A 15 -11.51 10.71 -4.63
C ALA A 15 -10.53 9.53 -4.64
N GLN A 16 -9.72 9.40 -5.69
CA GLN A 16 -8.68 8.38 -5.81
C GLN A 16 -7.54 8.59 -4.82
N LEU A 17 -7.02 9.82 -4.75
CA LEU A 17 -5.99 10.19 -3.78
C LEU A 17 -6.48 9.96 -2.35
N LEU A 18 -7.72 10.38 -2.04
CA LEU A 18 -8.29 10.18 -0.72
C LEU A 18 -8.48 8.68 -0.40
N GLY A 19 -8.98 7.90 -1.36
CA GLY A 19 -9.17 6.46 -1.18
C GLY A 19 -7.88 5.69 -0.97
N SER A 20 -6.81 6.12 -1.63
CA SER A 20 -5.45 5.59 -1.49
C SER A 20 -4.83 5.86 -0.11
N LEU A 21 -5.36 6.83 0.64
CA LEU A 21 -4.99 7.06 2.04
C LEU A 21 -5.95 6.34 2.99
N TYR A 22 -7.23 6.22 2.61
CA TYR A 22 -8.28 5.69 3.48
C TYR A 22 -8.25 4.17 3.63
N GLY A 23 -7.57 3.44 2.73
CA GLY A 23 -7.47 1.98 2.77
C GLY A 23 -7.01 1.41 4.12
N ASP A 24 -6.13 2.14 4.80
CA ASP A 24 -5.59 1.75 6.11
C ASP A 24 -6.54 2.03 7.28
N PHE A 25 -7.49 2.94 7.11
CA PHE A 25 -8.39 3.38 8.19
C PHE A 25 -9.80 2.79 8.06
N VAL A 26 -10.26 2.57 6.83
CA VAL A 26 -11.57 1.97 6.58
C VAL A 26 -11.43 0.46 6.68
N LYS A 27 -12.02 -0.14 7.72
CA LYS A 27 -12.03 -1.59 7.96
C LYS A 27 -13.39 -2.20 7.60
N GLY A 28 -13.38 -3.49 7.27
CA GLY A 28 -14.59 -4.24 6.94
C GLY A 28 -15.07 -4.06 5.49
N PRO A 29 -16.25 -4.61 5.16
CA PRO A 29 -16.80 -4.57 3.80
C PRO A 29 -17.14 -3.14 3.35
N LEU A 30 -16.96 -2.88 2.06
CA LEU A 30 -17.38 -1.64 1.40
C LEU A 30 -18.80 -1.85 0.88
N ALA A 31 -19.76 -1.22 1.53
CA ALA A 31 -21.20 -1.49 1.36
C ALA A 31 -21.98 -0.22 0.95
N GLY A 32 -21.35 0.69 0.21
CA GLY A 32 -21.97 1.95 -0.24
C GLY A 32 -22.03 3.03 0.83
N ARG A 33 -21.11 3.03 1.81
CA ARG A 33 -21.00 4.10 2.82
C ARG A 33 -20.34 5.35 2.23
N PHE A 34 -19.50 5.18 1.22
CA PHE A 34 -18.79 6.27 0.56
C PHE A 34 -19.24 6.41 -0.90
N PRO A 35 -18.96 7.56 -1.55
CA PRO A 35 -19.12 7.70 -2.99
C PRO A 35 -18.41 6.56 -3.74
N ALA A 36 -18.99 6.11 -4.85
CA ALA A 36 -18.54 4.90 -5.56
C ALA A 36 -17.05 4.95 -5.93
N ASP A 37 -16.55 6.09 -6.41
CA ASP A 37 -15.15 6.26 -6.80
C ASP A 37 -14.20 6.17 -5.60
N LEU A 38 -14.63 6.69 -4.44
CA LEU A 38 -13.85 6.59 -3.20
C LEU A 38 -13.82 5.15 -2.69
N GLU A 39 -14.94 4.41 -2.72
CA GLU A 39 -14.93 2.99 -2.38
C GLU A 39 -14.09 2.16 -3.36
N ALA A 40 -14.11 2.51 -4.65
CA ALA A 40 -13.27 1.86 -5.65
C ALA A 40 -11.78 2.07 -5.35
N ALA A 41 -11.39 3.28 -4.98
CA ALA A 41 -10.01 3.60 -4.59
C ALA A 41 -9.58 2.90 -3.28
N ILE A 42 -10.46 2.84 -2.27
CA ILE A 42 -10.21 2.05 -1.04
C ILE A 42 -10.06 0.56 -1.37
N ARG A 43 -10.85 0.04 -2.32
CA ARG A 43 -10.73 -1.35 -2.77
C ARG A 43 -9.40 -1.58 -3.48
N LEU A 44 -8.96 -0.65 -4.33
CA LEU A 44 -7.68 -0.71 -5.04
C LEU A 44 -6.50 -0.73 -4.05
N HIS A 45 -6.51 0.15 -3.05
CA HIS A 45 -5.52 0.13 -1.96
C HIS A 45 -5.36 -1.27 -1.36
N ARG A 46 -6.47 -1.88 -0.94
CA ARG A 46 -6.48 -3.22 -0.33
C ARG A 46 -6.00 -4.31 -1.29
N GLN A 47 -6.24 -4.15 -2.59
CA GLN A 47 -5.75 -5.08 -3.60
C GLN A 47 -4.23 -4.98 -3.77
N ILE A 48 -3.68 -3.76 -3.75
CA ILE A 48 -2.24 -3.53 -3.78
C ILE A 48 -1.58 -4.18 -2.55
N ASP A 49 -2.10 -3.91 -1.35
CA ASP A 49 -1.61 -4.54 -0.11
C ASP A 49 -1.65 -6.07 -0.19
N ALA A 50 -2.80 -6.63 -0.57
CA ALA A 50 -2.96 -8.08 -0.66
C ALA A 50 -2.01 -8.71 -1.69
N PHE A 51 -1.70 -8.00 -2.76
CA PHE A 51 -0.74 -8.44 -3.77
C PHE A 51 0.69 -8.42 -3.23
N THR A 52 1.12 -7.30 -2.64
CA THR A 52 2.50 -7.11 -2.15
C THR A 52 2.80 -7.99 -0.93
N ASP A 53 1.86 -8.09 0.02
CA ASP A 53 2.02 -8.91 1.23
C ASP A 53 2.13 -10.41 0.92
N ARG A 54 1.57 -10.88 -0.19
CA ARG A 54 1.64 -12.29 -0.62
C ARG A 54 2.73 -12.54 -1.64
N HIS A 55 3.46 -11.51 -2.06
CA HIS A 55 4.43 -11.65 -3.13
C HIS A 55 5.66 -12.43 -2.65
N PRO A 56 6.09 -13.51 -3.34
CA PRO A 56 7.22 -14.34 -2.89
C PRO A 56 8.52 -13.56 -2.69
N LEU A 57 8.77 -12.51 -3.48
CA LEU A 57 9.97 -11.67 -3.30
C LEU A 57 9.91 -10.80 -2.03
N VAL A 58 8.71 -10.39 -1.60
CA VAL A 58 8.54 -9.63 -0.36
C VAL A 58 8.79 -10.56 0.84
N GLU A 59 8.28 -11.79 0.80
CA GLU A 59 8.57 -12.81 1.82
C GLU A 59 10.07 -13.13 1.89
N GLN A 60 10.73 -13.30 0.74
CA GLN A 60 12.18 -13.48 0.69
C GLN A 60 12.93 -12.27 1.26
N ALA A 61 12.46 -11.04 1.00
CA ALA A 61 13.07 -9.84 1.55
C ALA A 61 12.88 -9.77 3.08
N ARG A 62 11.70 -10.09 3.61
CA ARG A 62 11.43 -10.18 5.06
C ARG A 62 12.34 -11.21 5.74
N ALA A 63 12.58 -12.35 5.08
CA ALA A 63 13.43 -13.42 5.61
C ALA A 63 14.91 -13.04 5.74
N ARG A 64 15.39 -12.00 5.02
CA ARG A 64 16.76 -11.48 5.14
C ARG A 64 17.00 -10.73 6.46
N PHE A 65 15.95 -10.30 7.15
CA PHE A 65 16.10 -9.63 8.44
C PHE A 65 16.43 -10.64 9.56
N PRO A 66 17.30 -10.25 10.52
CA PRO A 66 17.52 -11.02 11.74
C PRO A 66 16.21 -11.32 12.46
N ALA A 67 16.13 -12.46 13.14
CA ALA A 67 14.91 -12.93 13.80
C ALA A 67 14.30 -11.89 14.75
N GLU A 68 15.16 -11.16 15.46
CA GLU A 68 14.82 -10.11 16.42
C GLU A 68 14.11 -8.92 15.76
N ARG A 69 14.27 -8.73 14.44
CA ARG A 69 13.73 -7.60 13.66
C ARG A 69 12.64 -8.03 12.68
N ARG A 70 12.27 -9.31 12.60
CA ARG A 70 11.25 -9.79 11.65
C ARG A 70 9.88 -9.13 11.86
N ARG A 71 9.52 -8.80 13.11
CA ARG A 71 8.25 -8.11 13.41
C ARG A 71 8.15 -6.73 12.77
N THR A 72 9.27 -6.02 12.61
CA THR A 72 9.32 -4.68 12.01
C THR A 72 9.79 -4.69 10.56
N SER A 73 10.22 -5.85 10.04
CA SER A 73 10.74 -5.99 8.67
C SER A 73 9.79 -5.46 7.60
N GLY A 74 8.47 -5.65 7.76
CA GLY A 74 7.48 -5.11 6.83
C GLY A 74 7.50 -3.60 6.75
N ILE A 75 7.49 -2.92 7.89
CA ILE A 75 7.52 -1.46 7.96
C ILE A 75 8.81 -0.93 7.32
N LEU A 76 9.95 -1.59 7.56
CA LEU A 76 11.23 -1.21 6.97
C LEU A 76 11.25 -1.42 5.46
N LEU A 77 10.65 -2.50 4.97
CA LEU A 77 10.51 -2.75 3.53
C LEU A 77 9.58 -1.75 2.86
N ASP A 78 8.45 -1.41 3.49
CA ASP A 78 7.52 -0.40 2.98
C ASP A 78 8.23 0.94 2.78
N LEU A 79 8.97 1.41 3.79
CA LEU A 79 9.77 2.64 3.73
C LEU A 79 10.86 2.57 2.66
N PHE A 80 11.51 1.42 2.52
CA PHE A 80 12.53 1.21 1.50
C PHE A 80 11.94 1.23 0.09
N PHE A 81 10.77 0.63 -0.12
CA PHE A 81 10.09 0.66 -1.41
C PHE A 81 9.61 2.07 -1.76
N ASP A 82 9.06 2.82 -0.80
CA ASP A 82 8.75 4.25 -0.99
C ASP A 82 9.98 5.05 -1.42
N HIS A 83 11.13 4.82 -0.77
CA HIS A 83 12.38 5.48 -1.14
C HIS A 83 12.84 5.14 -2.56
N CYS A 84 12.83 3.85 -2.93
CA CYS A 84 13.20 3.42 -4.27
C CYS A 84 12.23 3.98 -5.32
N LEU A 85 10.93 3.98 -5.04
CA LEU A 85 9.93 4.58 -5.92
C LEU A 85 10.22 6.07 -6.16
N ALA A 86 10.40 6.85 -5.09
CA ALA A 86 10.68 8.28 -5.18
C ALA A 86 11.98 8.61 -5.92
N ARG A 87 12.98 7.71 -5.86
CA ARG A 87 14.29 7.94 -6.46
C ARG A 87 14.37 7.46 -7.91
N ASP A 88 13.79 6.29 -8.19
CA ASP A 88 14.10 5.52 -9.40
C ASP A 88 12.97 5.56 -10.44
N TRP A 89 11.76 6.00 -10.07
CA TRP A 89 10.65 6.16 -11.01
C TRP A 89 10.53 7.63 -11.38
N ALA A 90 10.78 7.92 -12.66
CA ALA A 90 10.48 9.22 -13.24
C ALA A 90 9.00 9.24 -13.65
N ASP A 91 8.30 10.32 -13.29
CA ASP A 91 6.94 10.59 -13.76
C ASP A 91 6.88 10.78 -15.29
#